data_AF-A0A946SHD8-F1
#
_entry.id   AF-A0A946SHD8-F1
#
_cell.length_a   1.000
_cell.length_b   1.000
_cell.length_c   1.000
_cell.angle_alpha   90.00
_cell.angle_beta   90.00
_cell.angle_gamma   90.00
#
_symmetry.space_group_name_H-M   'P 1'
#
loop_
_entity.id
_entity.type
_entity.pdbx_description
1 polymer ?
#
loop_
_entity_poly.entity_id
_entity_poly.type
_entity_poly.pdbx_seq_one_letter_code
_entity_poly.pdbx_strand_id
1 'polypeptide(L)'
;MKIFGIDPGSRVTGYGVIESNGNHSKYIDSGIISTKSKNIPERLRIIYQEIEKLVIHHQPNVISIENVFMHKNADSALKLGQAKAAAICGTFKINVSVFEYAAREVKQAVVGTGAAEKEQVQQMVKIILGIKNKELKLDESDALAIAICHAHSYSVNQMLKDNK
;
A
#
# COMPACT_ATOMS: atom_id res chain seq x y z
N MET A 1 6.21 -9.41 11.50
CA MET A 1 5.37 -8.20 11.45
C MET A 1 4.49 -8.26 10.21
N LYS A 2 3.17 -8.15 10.38
CA LYS A 2 2.21 -8.10 9.29
C LYS A 2 1.96 -6.65 8.89
N ILE A 3 2.12 -6.36 7.60
CA ILE A 3 2.05 -5.00 7.05
C ILE A 3 0.94 -4.98 6.01
N PHE A 4 0.08 -3.96 6.08
CA PHE A 4 -1.02 -3.74 5.15
C PHE A 4 -0.70 -2.52 4.28
N GLY A 5 -0.38 -2.77 3.01
CA GLY A 5 -0.15 -1.78 1.97
C GLY A 5 -1.46 -1.32 1.32
N ILE A 6 -1.60 -0.01 1.13
CA ILE A 6 -2.74 0.62 0.47
C ILE A 6 -2.20 1.54 -0.64
N ASP A 7 -2.64 1.29 -1.86
CA ASP A 7 -2.49 2.21 -2.99
C ASP A 7 -3.84 2.89 -3.26
N PRO A 8 -4.09 4.07 -2.66
CA PRO A 8 -5.40 4.70 -2.72
C PRO A 8 -5.63 5.26 -4.12
N GLY A 9 -6.78 4.92 -4.70
CA GLY A 9 -7.23 5.54 -5.94
C GLY A 9 -8.73 5.75 -5.89
N SER A 10 -9.19 6.89 -6.42
CA SER A 10 -10.60 7.23 -6.29
C SER A 10 -11.51 6.17 -6.90
N ARG A 11 -11.10 5.53 -8.01
CA ARG A 11 -11.90 4.52 -8.74
C ARG A 11 -11.52 3.09 -8.34
N VAL A 12 -10.21 2.84 -8.28
CA VAL A 12 -9.60 1.57 -7.95
C VAL A 12 -8.62 1.85 -6.84
N THR A 13 -8.73 1.14 -5.72
CA THR A 13 -7.77 1.17 -4.62
C THR A 13 -7.14 -0.20 -4.52
N GLY A 14 -5.83 -0.28 -4.64
CA GLY A 14 -5.07 -1.52 -4.44
C GLY A 14 -4.84 -1.79 -2.96
N TYR A 15 -4.86 -3.06 -2.58
CA TYR A 15 -4.40 -3.48 -1.25
C TYR A 15 -3.45 -4.68 -1.36
N GLY A 16 -2.52 -4.77 -0.41
CA GLY A 16 -1.58 -5.87 -0.31
C GLY A 16 -1.21 -6.13 1.15
N VAL A 17 -1.14 -7.40 1.53
CA VAL A 17 -0.77 -7.84 2.88
C VAL A 17 0.45 -8.72 2.77
N ILE A 18 1.47 -8.37 3.53
CA ILE A 18 2.71 -9.16 3.64
C ILE A 18 3.01 -9.46 5.10
N GLU A 19 3.78 -10.51 5.31
CA GLU A 19 4.47 -10.75 6.57
C GLU A 19 5.96 -10.56 6.35
N SER A 20 6.61 -9.80 7.23
CA SER A 20 8.05 -9.55 7.16
C SER A 20 8.71 -9.65 8.53
N ASN A 21 9.94 -10.18 8.56
CA ASN A 21 10.82 -10.14 9.73
C ASN A 21 11.94 -9.09 9.59
N GLY A 22 11.85 -8.20 8.59
CA GLY A 22 12.84 -7.17 8.29
C GLY A 22 13.89 -7.59 7.25
N ASN A 23 14.16 -8.89 7.11
CA ASN A 23 15.10 -9.44 6.13
C ASN A 23 14.40 -10.24 5.02
N HIS A 24 13.33 -10.94 5.37
CA HIS A 24 12.53 -11.75 4.46
C HIS A 24 11.07 -11.31 4.54
N SER A 25 10.43 -11.22 3.39
CA SER A 25 9.04 -10.83 3.23
C SER A 25 8.28 -11.91 2.46
N LYS A 26 7.06 -12.21 2.90
CA LYS A 26 6.20 -13.24 2.33
C LYS A 26 4.83 -12.67 2.00
N TYR A 27 4.31 -13.03 0.82
CA TYR A 27 2.95 -12.70 0.41
C TYR A 27 1.90 -13.36 1.33
N ILE A 28 0.88 -12.59 1.73
CA ILE A 28 -0.28 -13.09 2.48
C ILE A 28 -1.55 -12.95 1.64
N ASP A 29 -1.88 -11.74 1.20
CA ASP A 29 -3.05 -11.47 0.36
C ASP A 29 -2.86 -10.20 -0.48
N SER A 30 -3.60 -10.04 -1.57
CA SER A 30 -3.71 -8.79 -2.32
C SER A 30 -4.95 -8.78 -3.20
N GLY A 31 -5.45 -7.58 -3.50
CA GLY A 31 -6.58 -7.40 -4.38
C GLY A 31 -6.84 -5.93 -4.70
N ILE A 32 -8.00 -5.70 -5.31
CA ILE A 32 -8.46 -4.37 -5.69
C ILE A 32 -9.87 -4.10 -5.15
N ILE A 33 -10.06 -2.90 -4.63
CA ILE A 33 -11.38 -2.36 -4.29
C ILE A 33 -11.80 -1.48 -5.47
N SER A 34 -12.74 -1.99 -6.27
CA SER A 34 -13.26 -1.28 -7.44
C SER A 34 -14.58 -0.59 -7.14
N THR A 35 -14.64 0.71 -7.38
CA THR A 35 -15.86 1.51 -7.22
C THR A 35 -16.47 1.84 -8.58
N LYS A 36 -17.73 1.43 -8.80
CA LYS A 36 -18.45 1.66 -10.08
C LYS A 36 -19.42 2.85 -10.05
N SER A 37 -19.71 3.39 -8.86
CA SER A 37 -20.64 4.51 -8.70
C SER A 37 -20.08 5.79 -9.33
N LYS A 38 -20.95 6.60 -9.94
CA LYS A 38 -20.59 7.95 -10.41
C LYS A 38 -20.55 8.96 -9.26
N ASN A 39 -21.18 8.63 -8.12
CA ASN A 39 -21.29 9.49 -6.95
C ASN A 39 -20.06 9.33 -6.04
N ILE A 40 -19.38 10.43 -5.71
CA ILE A 40 -18.16 10.42 -4.88
C ILE A 40 -18.44 9.87 -3.47
N PRO A 41 -19.39 10.42 -2.68
CA PRO A 41 -19.77 9.87 -1.37
C PRO A 41 -19.91 8.35 -1.33
N GLU A 42 -20.54 7.75 -2.34
CA GLU A 42 -20.72 6.31 -2.38
C GLU A 42 -19.42 5.54 -2.63
N ARG A 43 -18.55 6.08 -3.49
CA ARG A 43 -17.20 5.50 -3.70
C ARG A 43 -16.39 5.55 -2.41
N LEU A 44 -16.44 6.67 -1.68
CA LEU A 44 -15.76 6.81 -0.40
C LEU A 44 -16.31 5.84 0.65
N ARG A 45 -17.65 5.66 0.69
CA ARG A 45 -18.29 4.67 1.56
C ARG A 45 -17.80 3.25 1.27
N ILE A 46 -17.71 2.86 0.00
CA ILE A 46 -17.21 1.54 -0.41
C ILE A 46 -15.75 1.37 0.02
N ILE A 47 -14.88 2.34 -0.27
CA ILE A 47 -13.47 2.27 0.11
C ILE A 47 -13.33 2.11 1.63
N TYR A 48 -14.05 2.93 2.41
CA TYR A 48 -14.05 2.85 3.87
C TYR A 48 -14.47 1.46 4.37
N GLN A 49 -15.62 0.95 3.90
CA GLN A 49 -16.18 -0.32 4.37
C GLN A 49 -15.31 -1.52 3.99
N GLU A 50 -14.74 -1.53 2.79
CA GLU A 50 -13.89 -2.64 2.35
C GLU A 50 -12.54 -2.64 3.07
N ILE A 51 -11.92 -1.48 3.26
CA ILE A 51 -10.68 -1.39 4.07
C ILE A 51 -10.95 -1.81 5.51
N GLU A 52 -12.07 -1.37 6.10
CA GLU A 52 -12.46 -1.76 7.46
C GLU A 52 -12.55 -3.29 7.60
N LYS A 53 -13.24 -3.96 6.67
CA LYS A 53 -13.34 -5.43 6.66
C LYS A 53 -11.96 -6.09 6.55
N LEU A 54 -11.13 -5.63 5.61
CA LEU A 54 -9.80 -6.20 5.38
C LEU A 54 -8.88 -6.04 6.60
N VAL A 55 -8.91 -4.87 7.24
CA VAL A 55 -8.12 -4.58 8.43
C VAL A 55 -8.58 -5.42 9.61
N ILE A 56 -9.89 -5.58 9.81
CA ILE A 56 -10.44 -6.47 10.85
C ILE A 56 -10.06 -7.93 10.56
N HIS A 57 -10.13 -8.37 9.30
CA HIS A 57 -9.82 -9.74 8.92
C HIS A 57 -8.34 -10.07 9.09
N HIS A 58 -7.44 -9.20 8.63
CA HIS A 58 -6.02 -9.47 8.63
C HIS A 58 -5.31 -9.09 9.94
N GLN A 59 -5.84 -8.15 10.74
CA GLN A 59 -5.19 -7.66 11.96
C GLN A 59 -3.71 -7.29 11.74
N PRO A 60 -3.40 -6.35 10.82
CA PRO A 60 -2.02 -5.94 10.57
C PRO A 60 -1.42 -5.24 11.80
N ASN A 61 -0.09 -5.27 11.92
CA ASN A 61 0.62 -4.50 12.93
C ASN A 61 0.79 -3.03 12.49
N VAL A 62 0.88 -2.81 11.19
CA VAL A 62 1.14 -1.49 10.60
C VAL A 62 0.39 -1.34 9.27
N ILE A 63 -0.08 -0.12 9.00
CA ILE A 63 -0.59 0.30 7.70
C ILE A 63 0.47 1.14 7.00
N SER A 64 0.70 0.87 5.73
CA SER A 64 1.56 1.66 4.85
C SER A 64 0.74 2.14 3.65
N ILE A 65 0.79 3.43 3.33
CA ILE A 65 -0.03 4.04 2.28
C ILE A 65 0.81 4.88 1.32
N GLU A 66 0.44 4.94 0.05
CA GLU A 66 1.10 5.84 -0.89
C GLU A 66 0.86 7.29 -0.52
N ASN A 67 1.93 8.07 -0.59
CA ASN A 67 1.89 9.50 -0.41
C ASN A 67 1.63 10.23 -1.73
N VAL A 68 0.37 10.62 -1.94
CA VAL A 68 -0.05 11.28 -3.17
C VAL A 68 0.04 12.81 -3.03
N PHE A 69 1.17 13.40 -3.46
CA PHE A 69 1.37 14.87 -3.39
C PHE A 69 1.34 15.62 -4.73
N MET A 70 1.35 14.96 -5.89
CA MET A 70 1.49 15.64 -7.19
C MET A 70 0.44 15.19 -8.20
N HIS A 71 -0.53 16.05 -8.49
CA HIS A 71 -1.49 15.87 -9.60
C HIS A 71 -1.56 17.15 -10.42
N LYS A 72 -1.55 17.02 -11.75
CA LYS A 72 -1.61 18.16 -12.68
C LYS A 72 -2.94 18.93 -12.62
N ASN A 73 -4.00 18.30 -12.11
CA ASN A 73 -5.35 18.87 -12.03
C ASN A 73 -5.85 18.84 -10.58
N ALA A 74 -6.32 19.99 -10.08
CA ALA A 74 -6.82 20.14 -8.72
C ALA A 74 -8.04 19.26 -8.41
N ASP A 75 -8.94 19.04 -9.38
CA ASP A 75 -10.14 18.22 -9.18
C ASP A 75 -9.79 16.74 -8.99
N SER A 76 -8.83 16.21 -9.76
CA SER A 76 -8.37 14.83 -9.58
C SER A 76 -7.55 14.68 -8.29
N ALA A 77 -6.74 15.68 -7.93
CA ALA A 77 -6.03 15.71 -6.65
C ALA A 77 -7.00 15.65 -5.46
N LEU A 78 -8.07 16.45 -5.50
CA LEU A 78 -9.08 16.48 -4.43
C LEU A 78 -9.80 15.14 -4.30
N LYS A 79 -10.25 14.55 -5.40
CA LYS A 79 -10.90 13.23 -5.41
C LYS A 79 -10.00 12.13 -4.86
N LEU A 80 -8.71 12.22 -5.14
CA LEU A 80 -7.72 11.27 -4.65
C LEU A 80 -7.44 11.46 -3.16
N GLY A 81 -7.29 12.70 -2.70
CA GLY A 81 -7.18 13.03 -1.28
C GLY A 81 -8.39 12.53 -0.47
N GLN A 82 -9.60 12.69 -1.00
CA GLN A 82 -10.82 12.15 -0.39
C GLN A 82 -10.79 10.62 -0.30
N ALA A 83 -10.36 9.93 -1.36
CA ALA A 83 -10.24 8.48 -1.37
C ALA A 83 -9.19 7.96 -0.38
N LYS A 84 -8.02 8.62 -0.33
CA LYS A 84 -6.97 8.35 0.66
C LYS A 84 -7.49 8.52 2.08
N ALA A 85 -8.20 9.63 2.36
CA ALA A 85 -8.80 9.87 3.67
C ALA A 85 -9.82 8.78 4.04
N ALA A 86 -10.68 8.37 3.10
CA ALA A 86 -11.64 7.29 3.33
C ALA A 86 -10.93 5.95 3.65
N ALA A 87 -9.84 5.64 2.94
CA ALA A 87 -9.03 4.45 3.20
C ALA A 87 -8.39 4.50 4.60
N ILE A 88 -7.78 5.64 4.98
CA ILE A 88 -7.18 5.83 6.31
C ILE A 88 -8.26 5.69 7.41
N CYS A 89 -9.41 6.35 7.26
CA CYS A 89 -10.50 6.22 8.22
C CYS A 89 -11.00 4.77 8.35
N GLY A 90 -10.96 3.99 7.27
CA GLY A 90 -11.31 2.57 7.28
C GLY A 90 -10.40 1.73 8.18
N THR A 91 -9.18 2.18 8.49
CA THR A 91 -8.26 1.43 9.35
C THR A 91 -8.53 1.63 10.84
N PHE A 92 -9.34 2.61 11.23
CA PHE A 92 -9.52 3.05 12.62
C PHE A 92 -10.20 2.04 13.55
N LYS A 93 -10.73 0.93 13.02
CA LYS A 93 -11.27 -0.15 13.86
C LYS A 93 -10.22 -0.90 14.65
N ILE A 94 -8.95 -0.78 14.27
CA ILE A 94 -7.83 -1.28 15.06
C ILE A 94 -6.87 -0.14 15.38
N ASN A 95 -6.23 -0.20 16.54
CA ASN A 95 -5.28 0.82 16.96
C ASN A 95 -3.90 0.53 16.35
N VAL A 96 -3.68 0.96 15.11
CA VAL A 96 -2.43 0.73 14.36
C VAL A 96 -1.84 2.02 13.82
N SER A 97 -0.52 2.06 13.73
CA SER A 97 0.18 3.19 13.11
C SER A 97 0.03 3.15 11.59
N VAL A 98 -0.15 4.33 11.00
CA VAL A 98 -0.20 4.55 9.55
C VAL A 98 1.06 5.31 9.12
N PHE A 99 1.76 4.78 8.12
CA PHE A 99 2.95 5.40 7.55
C PHE A 99 2.75 5.71 6.08
N GLU A 100 3.29 6.82 5.62
CA GLU A 100 3.17 7.26 4.24
C GLU A 100 4.51 7.18 3.51
N TYR A 101 4.49 6.75 2.25
CA TYR A 101 5.69 6.62 1.43
C TYR A 101 5.50 7.27 0.06
N ALA A 102 6.45 8.09 -0.36
CA ALA A 102 6.44 8.65 -1.70
C ALA A 102 6.75 7.57 -2.74
N ALA A 103 6.18 7.70 -3.95
CA ALA A 103 6.39 6.76 -5.04
C ALA A 103 7.88 6.50 -5.34
N ARG A 104 8.74 7.52 -5.19
CA ARG A 104 10.20 7.38 -5.39
C ARG A 104 10.84 6.52 -4.31
N GLU A 105 10.39 6.62 -3.05
CA GLU A 105 10.87 5.78 -1.95
C GLU A 105 10.48 4.32 -2.18
N VAL A 106 9.24 4.07 -2.61
CA VAL A 106 8.75 2.74 -2.94
C VAL A 106 9.59 2.10 -4.06
N LYS A 107 9.79 2.83 -5.17
CA LYS A 107 10.63 2.37 -6.29
C LYS A 107 12.07 2.10 -5.87
N GLN A 108 12.64 2.99 -5.06
CA GLN A 108 13.98 2.82 -4.50
C GLN A 108 14.09 1.57 -3.62
N ALA A 109 13.12 1.34 -2.74
CA ALA A 109 13.14 0.23 -1.80
C ALA A 109 12.93 -1.15 -2.47
N VAL A 110 12.21 -1.20 -3.60
CA VAL A 110 11.88 -2.45 -4.29
C VAL A 110 12.84 -2.78 -5.43
N VAL A 111 13.24 -1.79 -6.22
CA VAL A 111 14.04 -1.98 -7.45
C VAL A 111 15.48 -1.45 -7.29
N GLY A 112 15.76 -0.64 -6.26
CA GLY A 112 17.07 -0.01 -6.05
C GLY A 112 17.25 1.33 -6.78
N THR A 113 16.23 1.81 -7.49
CA THR A 113 16.23 3.14 -8.12
C THR A 113 14.84 3.80 -8.06
N GLY A 114 14.79 5.06 -7.63
CA GLY A 114 13.55 5.86 -7.58
C GLY A 114 12.95 6.19 -8.97
N ALA A 115 13.66 5.88 -10.06
CA ALA A 115 13.23 6.10 -11.44
C ALA A 115 12.68 4.83 -12.13
N ALA A 116 12.52 3.71 -11.41
CA ALA A 116 12.05 2.45 -11.99
C ALA A 116 10.69 2.55 -12.68
N GLU A 117 10.51 1.78 -13.75
CA GLU A 117 9.22 1.61 -14.44
C GLU A 117 8.28 0.71 -13.64
N LYS A 118 6.96 0.87 -13.82
CA LYS A 118 5.95 0.13 -13.04
C LYS A 118 6.06 -1.39 -13.23
N GLU A 119 6.38 -1.83 -14.43
CA GLU A 119 6.56 -3.25 -14.76
C GLU A 119 7.75 -3.85 -14.00
N GLN A 120 8.83 -3.08 -13.83
CA GLN A 120 10.01 -3.53 -13.05
C GLN A 120 9.65 -3.69 -11.58
N VAL A 121 8.90 -2.74 -11.01
CA VAL A 121 8.38 -2.85 -9.64
C VAL A 121 7.55 -4.12 -9.49
N GLN A 122 6.61 -4.37 -10.40
CA GLN A 122 5.77 -5.57 -10.36
C GLN A 122 6.57 -6.87 -10.39
N GLN A 123 7.57 -6.99 -11.27
CA GLN A 123 8.42 -8.19 -11.32
C GLN A 123 9.20 -8.38 -10.03
N MET A 124 9.78 -7.30 -9.49
CA MET A 124 10.53 -7.36 -8.23
C MET A 124 9.63 -7.71 -7.04
N VAL A 125 8.40 -7.20 -6.98
CA VAL A 125 7.42 -7.59 -5.96
C VAL A 125 7.18 -9.11 -6.00
N LYS A 126 7.02 -9.70 -7.18
CA LYS A 126 6.84 -11.16 -7.31
C LYS A 126 8.05 -11.92 -6.80
N ILE A 127 9.26 -11.47 -7.14
CA ILE A 127 10.50 -12.11 -6.72
C ILE A 127 10.66 -12.03 -5.19
N ILE A 128 10.54 -10.83 -4.62
CA ILE A 128 10.72 -10.57 -3.19
C ILE A 128 9.73 -11.38 -2.35
N LEU A 129 8.48 -11.48 -2.78
CA LEU A 129 7.42 -12.15 -2.04
C LEU A 129 7.23 -13.63 -2.41
N GLY A 130 8.02 -14.15 -3.34
CA GLY A 130 7.95 -15.55 -3.79
C GLY A 130 6.68 -15.91 -4.56
N ILE A 131 6.07 -14.97 -5.27
CA ILE A 131 4.82 -15.15 -6.02
C ILE A 131 5.14 -15.76 -7.39
N LYS A 132 4.90 -17.06 -7.57
CA LYS A 132 5.26 -17.78 -8.81
C LYS A 132 4.12 -17.89 -9.84
N ASN A 133 2.89 -18.17 -9.40
CA ASN A 133 1.79 -18.57 -10.27
C ASN A 133 0.57 -17.62 -10.24
N LYS A 134 0.77 -16.37 -9.79
CA LYS A 134 -0.28 -15.35 -9.76
C LYS A 134 0.08 -14.21 -10.70
N GLU A 135 -0.84 -13.85 -11.59
CA GLU A 135 -0.80 -12.56 -12.26
C GLU A 135 -1.21 -11.48 -11.27
N LEU A 136 -0.35 -10.49 -11.07
CA LEU A 136 -0.66 -9.34 -10.24
C LEU A 136 -1.16 -8.23 -11.16
N LYS A 137 -2.27 -7.60 -10.80
CA LYS A 137 -2.64 -6.32 -11.40
C LYS A 137 -1.68 -5.23 -10.92
N LEU A 138 -1.58 -4.14 -11.68
CA LEU A 138 -0.68 -3.03 -11.34
C LEU A 138 -1.00 -2.44 -9.96
N ASP A 139 -2.27 -2.17 -9.67
CA ASP A 139 -2.69 -1.62 -8.36
C ASP A 139 -2.40 -2.60 -7.20
N GLU A 140 -2.49 -3.92 -7.43
CA GLU A 140 -2.08 -4.93 -6.42
C GLU A 140 -0.57 -4.89 -6.18
N SER A 141 0.22 -4.83 -7.25
CA SER A 141 1.68 -4.76 -7.12
C SER A 141 2.15 -3.45 -6.48
N ASP A 142 1.49 -2.33 -6.77
CA ASP A 142 1.83 -1.03 -6.19
C ASP A 142 1.54 -1.06 -4.67
N ALA A 143 0.40 -1.62 -4.24
CA ALA A 143 0.10 -1.80 -2.81
C ALA A 143 1.07 -2.74 -2.08
N LEU A 144 1.44 -3.88 -2.69
CA LEU A 144 2.45 -4.79 -2.15
C LEU A 144 3.84 -4.13 -2.07
N ALA A 145 4.21 -3.33 -3.07
CA ALA A 145 5.46 -2.58 -3.09
C ALA A 145 5.53 -1.56 -1.94
N ILE A 146 4.44 -0.87 -1.63
CA ILE A 146 4.35 0.05 -0.49
C ILE A 146 4.58 -0.70 0.83
N ALA A 147 4.01 -1.91 0.98
CA ALA A 147 4.23 -2.73 2.17
C ALA A 147 5.69 -3.19 2.29
N ILE A 148 6.35 -3.57 1.18
CA ILE A 148 7.78 -3.91 1.15
C ILE A 148 8.63 -2.69 1.52
N CYS A 149 8.28 -1.51 0.99
CA CYS A 149 8.96 -0.26 1.32
C CYS A 149 8.95 0.01 2.83
N HIS A 150 7.80 -0.19 3.48
CA HIS A 150 7.71 -0.10 4.95
C HIS A 150 8.63 -1.11 5.65
N ALA A 151 8.60 -2.39 5.24
CA ALA A 151 9.43 -3.43 5.84
C ALA A 151 10.94 -3.07 5.81
N HIS A 152 11.44 -2.62 4.66
CA HIS A 152 12.83 -2.22 4.49
C HIS A 152 13.17 -0.96 5.31
N SER A 153 12.31 0.07 5.25
CA SER A 153 12.52 1.32 6.00
C SER A 153 12.53 1.10 7.51
N TYR A 154 11.68 0.21 8.01
CA TYR A 154 11.60 -0.12 9.43
C TYR A 154 12.87 -0.88 9.89
N SER A 155 13.34 -1.84 9.10
CA SER A 155 14.56 -2.62 9.39
C SER A 155 15.79 -1.72 9.55
N VAL A 156 15.99 -0.78 8.61
CA VAL A 156 17.11 0.18 8.66
C VAL A 156 17.05 1.05 9.91
N ASN A 157 15.87 1.55 10.27
CA ASN A 157 15.71 2.39 11.45
C ASN A 157 15.94 1.63 12.76
N GLN A 158 15.65 0.33 12.82
CA GLN A 158 15.99 -0.50 13.99
C GLN A 158 17.50 -0.72 14.08
N MET A 159 18.17 -1.07 12.98
CA MET A 159 19.64 -1.22 12.97
C MET A 159 20.37 0.06 13.38
N LEU A 160 19.87 1.24 12.98
CA LEU A 160 20.47 2.53 13.39
C LEU A 160 20.25 2.86 14.87
N LYS A 161 19.19 2.33 15.50
CA LYS A 161 18.94 2.49 16.93
C LYS A 161 19.76 1.52 17.77
N ASP A 162 19.96 0.29 17.29
CA ASP A 162 20.73 -0.74 18.00
C ASP A 162 22.26 -0.46 17.99
N ASN A 163 22.72 0.44 17.12
CA ASN A 163 24.12 0.89 17.03
C ASN A 163 24.40 2.21 17.78
N LYS A 164 23.49 2.67 18.64
CA LYS A 164 23.66 3.83 19.54
C LYS A 164 23.63 3.38 21.00
#